data_AF-A0A6I2WRV6-F1
#
_entry.id   AF-A0A6I2WRV6-F1
#
_cell.length_a   1.000
_cell.length_b   1.000
_cell.length_c   1.000
_cell.angle_alpha   90.00
_cell.angle_beta   90.00
_cell.angle_gamma   90.00
#
_symmetry.space_group_name_H-M   'P 1'
#
loop_
_entity.id
_entity.type
_entity.pdbx_description
1 polymer ?
#
loop_
_entity_poly.entity_id
_entity_poly.type
_entity_poly.pdbx_seq_one_letter_code
_entity_poly.pdbx_strand_id
1 'polypeptide(L)'
;MSEMPKTELPAPKRSYLRPPERRRQLLDATTAVVRRDGLTALTMVAVAAEAGVSRRLVYNHFPDLATLARTFVADRLMTFMADTESEFNSEARSRSAAARSIFVRLSA
;
A
#
# COMPACT_ATOMS: atom_id res chain seq x y z
N MET A 1 -25.55 48.33 9.97
CA MET A 1 -24.75 47.44 9.12
C MET A 1 -23.49 47.06 9.89
N SER A 2 -23.56 46.01 10.70
CA SER A 2 -22.40 45.51 11.46
C SER A 2 -21.91 44.27 10.72
N GLU A 3 -20.85 44.44 9.94
CA GLU A 3 -20.13 43.32 9.36
C GLU A 3 -18.97 43.03 10.31
N MET A 4 -19.12 41.96 11.10
CA MET A 4 -18.03 41.44 11.90
C MET A 4 -17.08 40.68 10.97
N PRO A 5 -15.75 40.87 11.08
CA PRO A 5 -14.80 40.11 10.28
C PRO A 5 -14.86 38.64 10.71
N LYS A 6 -15.14 37.75 9.76
CA LYS A 6 -15.04 36.30 9.96
C LYS A 6 -13.59 35.97 10.27
N THR A 7 -13.30 35.68 11.54
CA THR A 7 -12.07 34.98 11.95
C THR A 7 -12.14 33.57 11.40
N GLU A 8 -11.83 33.39 10.11
CA GLU A 8 -11.49 32.08 9.57
C GLU A 8 -10.15 31.66 10.17
N LEU A 9 -10.23 30.82 11.19
CA LEU A 9 -9.10 30.08 11.72
C LEU A 9 -8.36 29.41 10.53
N PRO A 10 -7.03 29.54 10.44
CA PRO A 10 -6.29 28.97 9.33
C PRO A 10 -6.55 27.47 9.25
N ALA A 11 -6.95 27.01 8.07
CA ALA A 11 -7.22 25.60 7.79
C ALA A 11 -6.07 24.73 8.32
N PRO A 12 -6.37 23.57 8.94
CA PRO A 12 -5.37 22.75 9.60
C PRO A 12 -4.21 22.44 8.65
N LYS A 13 -2.99 22.60 9.16
CA LYS A 13 -1.73 22.41 8.43
C LYS A 13 -1.72 21.00 7.84
N ARG A 14 -2.05 20.87 6.56
CA ARG A 14 -2.03 19.59 5.82
C ARG A 14 -0.71 18.88 6.14
N SER A 15 -0.79 17.69 6.73
CA SER A 15 0.40 16.89 7.00
C SER A 15 1.10 16.59 5.67
N TYR A 16 2.26 17.24 5.47
CA TYR A 16 3.13 17.01 4.32
C TYR A 16 3.90 15.72 4.56
N LEU A 17 3.23 14.57 4.36
CA LEU A 17 3.95 13.30 4.26
C LEU A 17 5.01 13.40 3.16
N ARG A 18 6.18 12.83 3.42
CA ARG A 18 7.22 12.72 2.40
C ARG A 18 6.73 11.84 1.25
N PRO A 19 7.21 12.03 0.01
CA PRO A 19 6.76 11.25 -1.13
C PRO A 19 6.69 9.71 -0.93
N PRO A 20 7.67 9.03 -0.28
CA PRO A 20 7.58 7.59 -0.04
C PRO A 20 6.50 7.21 0.97
N GLU A 21 6.34 7.97 2.05
CA GLU A 21 5.29 7.76 3.06
C GLU A 21 3.90 7.93 2.42
N ARG A 22 3.75 8.93 1.54
CA ARG A 22 2.52 9.14 0.77
C ARG A 22 2.24 7.97 -0.17
N ARG A 23 3.27 7.46 -0.86
CA ARG A 23 3.12 6.30 -1.75
C ARG A 23 2.66 5.07 -0.97
N ARG A 24 3.21 4.82 0.23
CA ARG A 24 2.77 3.74 1.12
C ARG A 24 1.31 3.92 1.53
N GLN A 25 0.92 5.12 1.99
CA GLN A 25 -0.48 5.43 2.35
C GLN A 25 -1.47 5.08 1.23
N LEU A 26 -1.13 5.43 -0.03
CA LEU A 26 -1.98 5.13 -1.19
C LEU A 26 -2.07 3.63 -1.50
N LEU A 27 -1.01 2.85 -1.26
CA LEU A 27 -1.02 1.40 -1.40
C LEU A 27 -1.81 0.72 -0.29
N ASP A 28 -1.76 1.24 0.94
CA ASP A 28 -2.55 0.74 2.05
C ASP A 28 -4.05 0.98 1.80
N ALA A 29 -4.41 2.17 1.31
CA ALA A 29 -5.77 2.48 0.87
C ALA A 29 -6.23 1.60 -0.31
N THR A 30 -5.34 1.33 -1.27
CA THR A 30 -5.61 0.39 -2.36
C THR A 30 -5.91 -1.01 -1.82
N THR A 31 -5.14 -1.47 -0.83
CA THR A 31 -5.37 -2.74 -0.16
C THR A 31 -6.73 -2.78 0.52
N ALA A 32 -7.12 -1.72 1.23
CA ALA A 32 -8.41 -1.63 1.90
C ALA A 32 -9.59 -1.72 0.92
N VAL A 33 -9.55 -0.96 -0.18
CA VAL A 33 -10.58 -1.02 -1.23
C VAL A 33 -10.67 -2.43 -1.81
N VAL A 34 -9.55 -3.03 -2.22
CA VAL A 34 -9.56 -4.36 -2.84
C VAL A 34 -10.04 -5.44 -1.88
N ARG A 35 -9.67 -5.36 -0.60
CA ARG A 35 -10.14 -6.32 0.41
C ARG A 35 -11.64 -6.20 0.71
N ARG A 36 -12.17 -4.99 0.68
CA ARG A 36 -13.58 -4.72 1.00
C ARG A 36 -14.50 -5.00 -0.19
N ASP A 37 -14.12 -4.49 -1.36
CA ASP A 37 -15.01 -4.37 -2.52
C ASP A 37 -14.52 -5.17 -3.75
N GLY A 38 -13.36 -5.82 -3.65
CA GLY A 38 -12.74 -6.57 -4.74
C GLY A 38 -11.98 -5.70 -5.75
N LEU A 39 -11.30 -6.36 -6.71
CA LEU A 39 -10.48 -5.67 -7.73
C LEU A 39 -11.29 -4.83 -8.72
N THR A 40 -12.54 -5.21 -9.00
CA THR A 40 -13.40 -4.51 -9.97
C THR A 40 -13.82 -3.12 -9.47
N ALA A 41 -13.86 -2.93 -8.14
CA ALA A 41 -14.15 -1.64 -7.52
C ALA A 41 -12.92 -0.70 -7.47
N LEU A 42 -11.73 -1.19 -7.83
CA LEU A 42 -10.50 -0.41 -7.74
C LEU A 42 -10.49 0.70 -8.80
N THR A 43 -10.56 1.94 -8.33
CA THR A 43 -10.45 3.13 -9.17
C THR A 43 -9.59 4.20 -8.48
N MET A 44 -9.03 5.13 -9.26
CA MET A 44 -8.29 6.28 -8.72
C MET A 44 -9.15 7.10 -7.72
N VAL A 45 -10.46 7.10 -7.94
CA VAL A 45 -11.45 7.78 -7.11
C VAL A 45 -11.62 7.07 -5.77
N ALA A 46 -11.84 5.76 -5.82
CA ALA A 46 -12.03 4.94 -4.63
C ALA A 46 -10.81 5.01 -3.72
N VAL A 47 -9.60 4.95 -4.30
CA VAL A 47 -8.35 5.07 -3.53
C VAL A 47 -8.18 6.46 -2.93
N ALA A 48 -8.52 7.53 -3.67
CA ALA A 48 -8.48 8.87 -3.12
C ALA A 48 -9.44 9.05 -1.93
N ALA A 49 -10.66 8.52 -2.05
CA ALA A 49 -11.67 8.55 -1.00
C ALA A 49 -11.22 7.76 0.23
N GLU A 50 -10.75 6.53 0.04
CA GLU A 50 -10.24 5.67 1.10
C GLU A 50 -9.03 6.30 1.83
N ALA A 51 -8.11 6.91 1.09
CA ALA A 51 -6.93 7.55 1.67
C ALA A 51 -7.23 8.93 2.31
N GLY A 52 -8.43 9.48 2.14
CA GLY A 52 -8.79 10.82 2.61
C GLY A 52 -8.00 11.94 1.91
N VAL A 53 -7.69 11.78 0.62
CA VAL A 53 -6.89 12.73 -0.17
C VAL A 53 -7.60 13.19 -1.44
N SER A 54 -7.08 14.23 -2.09
CA SER A 54 -7.62 14.67 -3.37
C SER A 54 -7.23 13.70 -4.50
N ARG A 55 -8.09 13.55 -5.52
CA ARG A 55 -7.76 12.79 -6.74
C ARG A 55 -6.45 13.26 -7.38
N ARG A 56 -6.23 14.59 -7.46
CA ARG A 56 -5.00 15.17 -8.01
C ARG A 56 -3.75 14.66 -7.29
N LEU A 57 -3.81 14.47 -5.96
CA LEU A 57 -2.68 13.94 -5.21
C LEU A 57 -2.39 12.48 -5.61
N VAL A 58 -3.42 11.65 -5.81
CA VAL A 58 -3.23 10.28 -6.27
C VAL A 58 -2.58 10.28 -7.66
N TYR A 59 -3.08 11.11 -8.58
CA TYR A 59 -2.50 11.25 -9.92
C TYR A 59 -1.05 11.75 -9.94
N ASN A 60 -0.64 12.57 -8.97
CA ASN A 60 0.75 12.99 -8.84
C ASN A 60 1.71 11.84 -8.48
N HIS A 61 1.21 10.78 -7.82
CA HIS A 61 2.00 9.61 -7.44
C HIS A 61 1.84 8.44 -8.41
N PHE A 62 0.65 8.29 -8.99
CA PHE A 62 0.29 7.24 -9.92
C PHE A 62 -0.47 7.88 -11.09
N PRO A 63 0.17 8.01 -12.27
CA PRO A 63 -0.44 8.73 -13.39
C PRO A 63 -1.73 8.07 -13.91
N ASP A 64 -1.89 6.77 -13.68
CA ASP A 64 -3.04 5.99 -14.12
C ASP A 64 -3.29 4.79 -13.19
N LEU A 65 -4.46 4.17 -13.36
CA LEU A 65 -4.89 3.00 -12.58
C LEU A 65 -3.99 1.78 -12.82
N ALA A 66 -3.47 1.58 -14.04
CA ALA A 66 -2.64 0.43 -14.37
C ALA A 66 -1.28 0.49 -13.63
N THR A 67 -0.70 1.68 -13.49
CA THR A 67 0.54 1.92 -12.76
C THR A 67 0.35 1.75 -11.26
N LEU A 68 -0.79 2.19 -10.73
CA LEU A 68 -1.18 1.90 -9.34
C LEU A 68 -1.34 0.39 -9.12
N ALA A 69 -2.12 -0.29 -9.97
CA ALA A 69 -2.40 -1.72 -9.86
C ALA A 69 -1.13 -2.57 -9.97
N ARG A 70 -0.25 -2.29 -10.95
CA ARG A 70 1.05 -2.98 -11.09
C ARG A 70 1.92 -2.81 -9.85
N THR A 71 1.99 -1.59 -9.31
CA THR A 71 2.76 -1.32 -8.09
C THR A 71 2.18 -2.08 -6.90
N PHE A 72 0.86 -2.07 -6.74
CA PHE A 72 0.16 -2.78 -5.69
C PHE A 72 0.39 -4.29 -5.76
N VAL A 73 0.26 -4.89 -6.95
CA VAL A 73 0.52 -6.32 -7.15
C VAL A 73 1.98 -6.67 -6.83
N ALA A 74 2.94 -5.85 -7.27
CA ALA A 74 4.35 -6.06 -6.96
C ALA A 74 4.63 -5.97 -5.45
N ASP A 75 4.08 -4.95 -4.76
CA ASP A 75 4.22 -4.80 -3.30
C ASP A 75 3.61 -5.98 -2.54
N ARG A 76 2.44 -6.47 -2.99
CA ARG A 76 1.79 -7.63 -2.37
C ARG A 76 2.55 -8.93 -2.61
N LEU A 77 3.10 -9.11 -3.81
CA LEU A 77 3.93 -10.27 -4.14
C LEU A 77 5.23 -10.27 -3.33
N MET A 78 5.92 -9.13 -3.23
CA MET A 78 7.12 -9.00 -2.41
C MET A 78 6.82 -9.27 -0.93
N THR A 79 5.71 -8.76 -0.40
CA THR A 79 5.29 -9.05 0.97
C THR A 79 5.05 -10.55 1.16
N PHE A 80 4.32 -11.18 0.23
CA PHE A 80 4.05 -12.62 0.29
C PHE A 80 5.33 -13.47 0.23
N MET A 81 6.29 -13.09 -0.62
CA MET A 81 7.60 -13.75 -0.72
C MET A 81 8.40 -13.59 0.58
N ALA A 82 8.42 -12.40 1.16
CA ALA A 82 9.11 -12.14 2.44
C ALA A 82 8.47 -12.91 3.61
N ASP A 83 7.15 -13.04 3.64
CA ASP A 83 6.43 -13.83 4.64
C ASP A 83 6.82 -15.32 4.52
N THR A 84 6.87 -15.85 3.29
CA THR A 84 7.27 -17.24 3.00
C THR A 84 8.74 -17.50 3.35
N GLU A 85 9.63 -16.56 3.03
CA GLU A 85 11.04 -16.65 3.40
C GLU A 85 11.25 -16.58 4.90
N SER A 86 10.46 -15.80 5.64
CA SER A 86 10.53 -15.73 7.10
C SER A 86 10.08 -17.03 7.75
N GLU A 87 8.99 -17.63 7.27
CA GLU A 87 8.55 -18.97 7.70
C GLU A 87 9.60 -20.02 7.38
N PHE A 88 10.11 -20.05 6.14
CA PHE A 88 11.15 -20.97 5.72
C PHE A 88 12.46 -20.75 6.48
N ASN A 89 12.87 -19.51 6.76
CA ASN A 89 14.10 -19.16 7.47
C ASN A 89 13.97 -19.38 8.98
N SER A 90 12.79 -19.22 9.57
CA SER A 90 12.52 -19.61 10.96
C SER A 90 12.55 -21.12 11.11
N GLU A 91 11.95 -21.85 10.17
CA GLU A 91 12.01 -23.31 10.11
C GLU A 91 13.38 -23.82 9.68
N ALA A 92 14.16 -23.11 8.87
CA ALA A 92 15.51 -23.49 8.44
C ALA A 92 16.57 -23.05 9.45
N ARG A 93 16.29 -22.09 10.34
CA ARG A 93 17.08 -21.79 11.54
C ARG A 93 16.79 -22.81 12.64
N SER A 94 15.54 -23.25 12.78
CA SER A 94 15.13 -24.38 13.65
C SER A 94 15.63 -25.73 13.11
N ARG A 95 15.58 -25.93 11.77
CA ARG A 95 16.12 -27.07 11.04
C ARG A 95 17.54 -26.86 10.56
N SER A 96 18.28 -25.81 10.91
CA SER A 96 19.74 -25.76 10.63
C SER A 96 20.51 -26.68 11.59
N ALA A 97 19.80 -27.30 12.54
CA ALA A 97 20.22 -28.54 13.17
C ALA A 97 19.98 -29.80 12.30
N ALA A 98 19.27 -29.75 11.16
CA ALA A 98 18.82 -30.95 10.43
C ALA A 98 18.51 -30.91 8.89
N ALA A 99 18.34 -29.79 8.18
CA ALA A 99 17.68 -29.77 6.86
C ALA A 99 18.53 -29.22 5.71
N ARG A 100 19.61 -29.95 5.43
CA ARG A 100 20.14 -30.16 4.08
C ARG A 100 19.12 -30.83 3.10
N SER A 101 17.88 -31.14 3.50
CA SER A 101 17.12 -32.21 2.82
C SER A 101 15.91 -31.82 1.97
N ILE A 102 15.42 -30.56 1.96
CA ILE A 102 14.16 -30.24 1.26
C ILE A 102 14.38 -29.64 -0.14
N PHE A 103 15.51 -28.98 -0.41
CA PHE A 103 15.75 -28.35 -1.72
C PHE A 103 16.00 -29.34 -2.88
N VAL A 104 16.21 -30.64 -2.62
CA VAL A 104 16.54 -31.62 -3.67
C VAL A 104 15.30 -32.22 -4.36
N ARG A 105 14.07 -32.02 -3.86
CA ARG A 105 12.89 -32.77 -4.33
C ARG A 105 11.99 -32.10 -5.38
N LEU A 106 12.34 -30.95 -5.92
CA LEU A 106 11.65 -30.37 -7.09
C LEU A 106 12.56 -30.19 -8.31
N SER A 107 13.60 -31.03 -8.41
CA SER A 107 14.50 -31.14 -9.56
C SER A 107 14.79 -32.61 -9.88
N ALA A 108 13.74 -33.40 -10.11
CA ALA A 108 13.83 -34.72 -10.72
C ALA A 108 12.80 -34.83 -11.84
#